data_AF-A0A3R8YL46-F1
#
_entry.id   AF-A0A3R8YL46-F1
#
_cell.length_a   1.000
_cell.length_b   1.000
_cell.length_c   1.000
_cell.angle_alpha   90.00
_cell.angle_beta   90.00
_cell.angle_gamma   90.00
#
_symmetry.space_group_name_H-M   'P 1'
#
loop_
_entity.id
_entity.type
_entity.pdbx_description
1 polymer ?
#
loop_
_entity_poly.entity_id
_entity_poly.type
_entity_poly.pdbx_seq_one_letter_code
_entity_poly.pdbx_strand_id
1 'polypeptide(L)'
;MLTVVMLALAIGALGLFFWIAHSLTKAVGDLAHWAYMLAFKKRPPRALSMAGLGATWLALVVAAPMQGCDYYQVRLYKEAIPAKLQLADLIYHDEQSDLREGCGEAVFRLSDESLASIKRQGLAYFNDATLGRDGARYHQYAAWQTLAHQQTPQDRLLRGAHCIEDLPAMWDDIQRAVAQGEGFFTTGQEQDLIVIPKLGVIVFSHNG
;
A
#
# COMPACT_ATOMS: atom_id res chain seq x y z
N MET A 1 20.87 -20.61 10.79
CA MET A 1 21.60 -20.35 9.53
C MET A 1 20.87 -19.38 8.61
N LEU A 2 19.55 -19.50 8.41
CA LEU A 2 18.77 -18.60 7.53
C LEU A 2 18.88 -17.11 7.92
N THR A 3 18.90 -16.80 9.22
CA THR A 3 18.99 -15.43 9.76
C THR A 3 20.33 -14.74 9.50
N VAL A 4 21.44 -15.49 9.52
CA VAL A 4 22.78 -14.95 9.25
C VAL A 4 22.98 -14.63 7.77
N VAL A 5 22.43 -15.48 6.89
CA VAL A 5 22.47 -15.26 5.44
C VAL A 5 21.61 -14.05 5.05
N MET A 6 20.42 -13.91 5.62
CA MET A 6 19.56 -12.73 5.41
C MET A 6 20.24 -11.44 5.88
N LEU A 7 20.92 -11.47 7.02
CA LEU A 7 21.66 -10.31 7.55
C LEU A 7 22.83 -9.92 6.65
N ALA A 8 23.61 -10.89 6.16
CA ALA A 8 24.73 -10.64 5.26
C ALA A 8 24.27 -10.08 3.89
N LEU A 9 23.14 -10.59 3.36
CA LEU A 9 22.52 -10.06 2.14
C LEU A 9 22.01 -8.63 2.35
N ALA A 10 21.41 -8.32 3.50
CA ALA A 10 20.97 -6.97 3.83
C ALA A 10 22.15 -5.99 3.93
N ILE A 11 23.25 -6.38 4.57
CA ILE A 11 24.47 -5.56 4.66
C ILE A 11 25.10 -5.37 3.27
N GLY A 12 25.13 -6.42 2.44
CA GLY A 12 25.63 -6.34 1.07
C GLY A 12 24.79 -5.42 0.18
N ALA A 13 23.46 -5.51 0.31
CA ALA A 13 22.52 -4.65 -0.41
C ALA A 13 22.66 -3.17 0.02
N LEU A 14 22.84 -2.91 1.32
CA LEU A 14 23.15 -1.58 1.84
C LEU A 14 24.47 -1.05 1.25
N GLY A 15 25.53 -1.85 1.25
CA GLY A 15 26.82 -1.46 0.68
C GLY A 15 26.73 -1.12 -0.81
N LEU A 16 26.01 -1.93 -1.58
CA LEU A 16 25.78 -1.68 -3.00
C LEU A 16 24.94 -0.42 -3.23
N PHE A 17 23.90 -0.20 -2.42
CA PHE A 17 23.08 1.00 -2.48
C PHE A 17 23.90 2.27 -2.22
N PHE A 18 24.73 2.27 -1.15
CA PHE A 18 25.63 3.39 -0.86
C PHE A 18 26.62 3.65 -2.00
N TRP A 19 27.16 2.59 -2.62
CA TRP A 19 28.09 2.74 -3.74
C TRP A 19 27.42 3.30 -5.00
N ILE A 20 26.21 2.83 -5.34
CA ILE A 20 25.42 3.33 -6.47
C ILE A 20 25.01 4.79 -6.22
N ALA A 21 24.51 5.11 -5.03
CA ALA A 21 24.12 6.47 -4.66
C ALA A 21 25.32 7.43 -4.69
N HIS A 22 26.50 7.01 -4.24
CA HIS A 22 27.74 7.78 -4.37
C HIS A 22 28.13 8.04 -5.82
N SER A 23 28.00 7.02 -6.66
CA SER A 23 28.37 7.11 -8.07
C SER A 23 27.43 8.04 -8.85
N LEU A 24 26.12 7.94 -8.60
CA LEU A 24 25.10 8.80 -9.20
C LEU A 24 25.24 10.27 -8.75
N THR A 25 25.43 10.50 -7.45
CA THR A 25 25.63 11.86 -6.92
C THR A 25 26.86 12.51 -7.54
N LYS A 26 27.98 11.78 -7.62
CA LYS A 26 29.19 12.25 -8.30
C LYS A 26 28.92 12.60 -9.77
N ALA A 27 28.22 11.73 -10.50
CA ALA A 27 27.87 11.98 -11.90
C ALA A 27 26.99 13.24 -12.06
N VAL A 28 26.00 13.46 -11.20
CA VAL A 28 25.17 14.67 -11.19
C VAL A 28 25.99 15.92 -10.85
N GLY A 29 26.89 15.83 -9.86
CA GLY A 29 27.82 16.90 -9.51
C GLY A 29 28.74 17.28 -10.67
N ASP A 30 29.26 16.29 -11.40
CA ASP A 30 30.12 16.49 -12.57
C ASP A 30 29.35 17.11 -13.75
N LEU A 31 28.11 16.66 -13.99
CA LEU A 31 27.20 17.24 -14.99
C LEU A 31 26.85 18.70 -14.67
N ALA A 32 26.52 19.01 -13.41
CA ALA A 32 26.24 20.38 -12.97
C ALA A 32 27.47 21.28 -13.08
N HIS A 33 28.65 20.76 -12.75
CA HIS A 33 29.91 21.47 -12.92
C HIS A 33 30.18 21.79 -14.40
N TRP A 34 29.95 20.82 -15.29
CA TRP A 34 30.12 20.97 -16.72
C TRP A 34 29.12 21.98 -17.32
N ALA A 35 27.85 21.90 -16.95
CA ALA A 35 26.81 22.85 -17.36
C ALA A 35 27.12 24.29 -16.90
N TYR A 36 27.60 24.46 -15.67
CA TYR A 36 28.02 25.77 -15.15
C TYR A 36 29.23 26.32 -15.93
N MET A 37 30.22 25.47 -16.22
CA MET A 37 31.38 25.85 -17.02
C MET A 37 30.98 26.30 -18.44
N LEU A 38 30.01 25.63 -19.06
CA LEU A 38 29.47 26.03 -20.36
C LEU A 38 28.72 27.36 -20.31
N ALA A 39 27.89 27.58 -19.29
CA ALA A 39 27.07 28.78 -19.16
C ALA A 39 27.89 30.03 -18.78
N PHE A 40 28.88 29.89 -17.91
CA PHE A 40 29.58 31.04 -17.32
C PHE A 40 31.07 31.14 -17.69
N LYS A 41 31.62 30.17 -18.44
CA LYS A 41 33.06 30.07 -18.80
C LYS A 41 34.01 30.23 -17.61
N LYS A 42 33.55 29.94 -16.39
CA LYS A 42 34.29 30.07 -15.14
C LYS A 42 34.07 28.82 -14.30
N ARG A 43 35.10 28.41 -13.56
CA ARG A 43 34.98 27.30 -12.60
C ARG A 43 34.03 27.72 -11.47
N PRO A 44 32.99 26.91 -11.14
CA PRO A 44 32.16 27.20 -9.99
C PRO A 44 33.00 27.11 -8.70
N PRO A 45 32.68 27.92 -7.68
CA PRO A 45 33.34 27.80 -6.39
C PRO A 45 33.09 26.41 -5.80
N ARG A 46 34.12 25.78 -5.23
CA ARG A 46 34.06 24.40 -4.66
C ARG A 46 32.91 24.18 -3.68
N ALA A 47 32.48 25.24 -2.98
CA ALA A 47 31.33 25.22 -2.08
C ALA A 47 30.00 24.91 -2.80
N LEU A 48 29.82 25.39 -4.03
CA LEU A 48 28.60 25.19 -4.82
C LEU A 48 28.50 23.74 -5.32
N SER A 49 29.62 23.14 -5.74
CA SER A 49 29.65 21.73 -6.15
C SER A 49 29.45 20.77 -4.97
N MET A 50 29.97 21.10 -3.79
CA MET A 50 29.77 20.30 -2.58
C MET A 50 28.34 20.41 -2.02
N ALA A 51 27.73 21.59 -2.10
CA ALA A 51 26.34 21.80 -1.68
C ALA A 51 25.34 21.00 -2.55
N GLY A 52 25.55 20.94 -3.87
CA GLY A 52 24.70 20.16 -4.78
C GLY A 52 24.80 18.63 -4.55
N LEU A 53 26.02 18.14 -4.27
CA LEU A 53 26.25 16.74 -3.89
C LEU A 53 25.57 16.38 -2.57
N GLY A 54 25.69 17.24 -1.56
CA GLY A 54 25.05 17.06 -0.25
C GLY A 54 23.51 17.06 -0.34
N ALA A 55 22.93 17.97 -1.13
CA ALA A 55 21.47 18.03 -1.32
C ALA A 55 20.92 16.80 -2.06
N THR A 56 21.64 16.29 -3.06
CA THR A 56 21.26 15.08 -3.80
C THR A 56 21.32 13.84 -2.91
N TRP A 57 22.34 13.72 -2.06
CA TRP A 57 22.44 12.66 -1.06
C TRP A 57 21.31 12.71 -0.04
N LEU A 58 21.00 13.91 0.48
CA LEU A 58 19.90 14.08 1.43
C LEU A 58 18.55 13.70 0.79
N ALA A 59 18.31 14.09 -0.46
CA ALA A 59 17.11 13.70 -1.19
C ALA A 59 17.00 12.18 -1.37
N LEU A 60 18.09 11.49 -1.73
CA LEU A 60 18.10 10.02 -1.85
C LEU A 60 17.88 9.32 -0.52
N VAL A 61 18.53 9.79 0.55
CA VAL A 61 18.43 9.20 1.90
C VAL A 61 17.05 9.41 2.51
N VAL A 62 16.33 10.48 2.16
CA VAL A 62 14.98 10.73 2.68
C VAL A 62 13.90 10.12 1.77
N ALA A 63 14.00 10.28 0.45
CA ALA A 63 12.95 9.83 -0.47
C ALA A 63 12.91 8.31 -0.63
N ALA A 64 14.07 7.63 -0.64
CA ALA A 64 14.10 6.17 -0.84
C ALA A 64 13.45 5.39 0.32
N PRO A 65 13.67 5.74 1.61
CA PRO A 65 12.93 5.13 2.70
C PRO A 65 11.43 5.41 2.66
N MET A 66 11.02 6.65 2.31
CA MET A 66 9.59 7.00 2.23
C MET A 66 8.86 6.17 1.18
N GLN A 67 9.42 6.02 -0.02
CA GLN A 67 8.85 5.14 -1.05
C GLN A 67 8.89 3.65 -0.66
N GLY A 68 9.92 3.25 0.11
CA GLY A 68 10.03 1.90 0.65
C GLY A 68 8.94 1.58 1.66
N CYS A 69 8.61 2.53 2.54
CA CYS A 69 7.53 2.40 3.53
C CYS A 69 6.16 2.27 2.86
N ASP A 70 5.85 3.17 1.93
CA ASP A 70 4.60 3.17 1.16
C ASP A 70 4.39 1.84 0.41
N TYR A 71 5.41 1.41 -0.33
CA TYR A 71 5.38 0.12 -1.04
C TYR A 71 5.21 -1.07 -0.08
N TYR A 72 5.89 -1.04 1.06
CA TYR A 72 5.80 -2.10 2.06
C TYR A 72 4.41 -2.18 2.68
N GLN A 73 3.81 -1.04 3.02
CA GLN A 73 2.46 -0.94 3.57
C GLN A 73 1.41 -1.47 2.59
N VAL A 74 1.44 -1.02 1.33
CA VAL A 74 0.55 -1.54 0.27
C VAL A 74 0.70 -3.04 0.11
N ARG A 75 1.92 -3.57 0.21
CA ARG A 75 2.16 -5.01 0.17
C ARG A 75 1.48 -5.71 1.34
N LEU A 76 1.56 -5.20 2.57
CA LEU A 76 0.88 -5.79 3.72
C LEU A 76 -0.65 -5.87 3.51
N TYR A 77 -1.26 -4.80 3.00
CA TYR A 77 -2.69 -4.82 2.68
C TYR A 77 -3.05 -5.86 1.61
N LYS A 78 -2.21 -6.00 0.58
CA LYS A 78 -2.38 -7.05 -0.43
C LYS A 78 -2.29 -8.43 0.20
N GLU A 79 -1.34 -8.65 1.11
CA GLU A 79 -1.17 -9.92 1.79
C GLU A 79 -2.37 -10.28 2.69
N ALA A 80 -3.03 -9.28 3.28
CA ALA A 80 -4.23 -9.49 4.09
C ALA A 80 -5.46 -9.94 3.27
N ILE A 81 -5.50 -9.67 1.97
CA ILE A 81 -6.63 -10.04 1.10
C ILE A 81 -6.48 -11.49 0.60
N PRO A 82 -7.54 -12.33 0.63
CA PRO A 82 -7.47 -13.71 0.13
C PRO A 82 -6.97 -13.84 -1.30
N ALA A 83 -6.12 -14.85 -1.56
CA ALA A 83 -5.49 -15.07 -2.86
C ALA A 83 -6.49 -15.26 -4.02
N LYS A 84 -7.66 -15.84 -3.72
CA LYS A 84 -8.76 -16.03 -4.67
C LYS A 84 -9.26 -14.71 -5.27
N LEU A 85 -9.19 -13.62 -4.50
CA LEU A 85 -9.58 -12.28 -4.93
C LEU A 85 -8.39 -11.60 -5.60
N GLN A 86 -8.20 -11.84 -6.89
CA GLN A 86 -7.12 -11.23 -7.66
C GLN A 86 -7.31 -9.71 -7.75
N LEU A 87 -6.23 -8.98 -7.49
CA LEU A 87 -6.18 -7.52 -7.51
C LEU A 87 -5.49 -7.07 -8.79
N ALA A 88 -6.04 -6.05 -9.45
CA ALA A 88 -5.40 -5.40 -10.58
C ALA A 88 -4.47 -4.28 -10.08
N ASP A 89 -5.05 -3.23 -9.50
CA ASP A 89 -4.33 -2.01 -9.11
C ASP A 89 -4.75 -1.54 -7.72
N LEU A 90 -3.85 -0.83 -7.05
CA LEU A 90 -4.19 0.00 -5.90
C LEU A 90 -4.85 1.28 -6.39
N ILE A 91 -6.00 1.64 -5.83
CA ILE A 91 -6.70 2.90 -6.14
C ILE A 91 -6.39 3.95 -5.08
N TYR A 92 -6.42 3.55 -3.82
CA TYR A 92 -6.26 4.43 -2.68
C TYR A 92 -5.78 3.63 -1.48
N HIS A 93 -4.94 4.24 -0.64
CA HIS A 93 -4.77 3.82 0.74
C HIS A 93 -4.38 5.03 1.57
N ASP A 94 -4.75 4.97 2.85
CA ASP A 94 -4.26 5.89 3.85
C ASP A 94 -4.37 5.22 5.22
N GLU A 95 -3.49 5.60 6.14
CA GLU A 95 -3.50 5.10 7.50
C GLU A 95 -3.01 6.15 8.49
N GLN A 96 -3.54 6.07 9.70
CA GLN A 96 -2.89 6.61 10.88
C GLN A 96 -2.34 5.45 11.70
N SER A 97 -1.02 5.41 11.84
CA SER A 97 -0.33 4.42 12.66
C SER A 97 0.47 5.07 13.77
N ASP A 98 0.39 4.49 14.97
CA ASP A 98 1.29 4.78 16.07
C ASP A 98 2.24 3.59 16.34
N LEU A 99 2.97 3.62 17.46
CA LEU A 99 3.95 2.57 17.77
C LEU A 99 3.33 1.20 18.10
N ARG A 100 2.01 1.11 18.30
CA ARG A 100 1.33 -0.08 18.83
C ARG A 100 0.03 -0.43 18.10
N GLU A 101 -0.68 0.56 17.57
CA GLU A 101 -1.99 0.42 16.95
C GLU A 101 -1.99 1.18 15.61
N GLY A 102 -2.79 0.69 14.66
CA GLY A 102 -2.96 1.24 13.34
C GLY A 102 -4.41 1.21 12.90
N CYS A 103 -4.83 2.28 12.27
CA CYS A 103 -6.14 2.41 11.66
C CYS A 103 -5.97 2.89 10.23
N GLY A 104 -6.68 2.28 9.29
CA GLY A 104 -6.49 2.61 7.88
C GLY A 104 -7.39 1.85 6.93
N GLU A 105 -7.32 2.25 5.67
CA GLU A 105 -8.11 1.72 4.56
C GLU A 105 -7.22 1.55 3.34
N ALA A 106 -7.49 0.50 2.57
CA ALA A 106 -6.92 0.31 1.25
C ALA A 106 -7.99 -0.16 0.26
N VAL A 107 -8.11 0.56 -0.85
CA VAL A 107 -9.04 0.26 -1.93
C VAL A 107 -8.27 -0.26 -3.13
N PHE A 108 -8.61 -1.46 -3.56
CA PHE A 108 -8.03 -2.09 -4.74
C PHE A 108 -9.09 -2.30 -5.82
N ARG A 109 -8.66 -2.15 -7.07
CA ARG A 109 -9.42 -2.64 -8.22
C ARG A 109 -9.30 -4.16 -8.27
N LEU A 110 -10.42 -4.84 -8.43
CA LEU A 110 -10.45 -6.28 -8.71
C LEU A 110 -10.02 -6.56 -10.14
N SER A 111 -9.38 -7.70 -10.38
CA SER A 111 -9.12 -8.14 -11.76
C SER A 111 -10.44 -8.42 -12.50
N ASP A 112 -10.44 -8.27 -13.82
CA ASP A 112 -11.61 -8.56 -14.65
C ASP A 112 -12.10 -10.02 -14.47
N GLU A 113 -11.17 -10.95 -14.28
CA GLU A 113 -11.48 -12.37 -14.04
C GLU A 113 -12.21 -12.58 -12.70
N SER A 114 -11.68 -12.01 -11.61
CA SER A 114 -12.32 -12.08 -10.30
C SER A 114 -13.67 -11.38 -10.34
N LEU A 115 -13.76 -10.20 -10.94
CA LEU A 115 -15.00 -9.43 -11.04
C LEU A 115 -16.09 -10.17 -11.83
N ALA A 116 -15.74 -10.75 -12.97
CA ALA A 116 -16.67 -11.55 -13.77
C ALA A 116 -17.14 -12.80 -13.01
N SER A 117 -16.24 -13.45 -12.28
CA SER A 117 -16.57 -14.63 -11.47
C SER A 117 -17.49 -14.30 -10.30
N ILE A 118 -17.24 -13.19 -9.60
CA ILE A 118 -18.11 -12.69 -8.52
C ILE A 118 -19.50 -12.35 -9.06
N LYS A 119 -19.60 -11.64 -10.19
CA LYS A 119 -20.90 -11.30 -10.80
C LYS A 119 -21.71 -12.53 -11.22
N ARG A 120 -21.02 -13.60 -11.65
CA ARG A 120 -21.66 -14.86 -12.09
C ARG A 120 -22.05 -15.77 -10.93
N GLN A 121 -21.21 -15.88 -9.91
CA GLN A 121 -21.37 -16.87 -8.82
C GLN A 121 -21.96 -16.26 -7.54
N GLY A 122 -21.94 -14.93 -7.41
CA GLY A 122 -22.40 -14.22 -6.22
C GLY A 122 -21.65 -14.65 -4.96
N LEU A 123 -22.38 -14.85 -3.87
CA LEU A 123 -21.83 -15.22 -2.56
C LEU A 123 -21.03 -16.54 -2.60
N ALA A 124 -21.40 -17.49 -3.47
CA ALA A 124 -20.75 -18.79 -3.55
C ALA A 124 -19.28 -18.70 -4.00
N TYR A 125 -18.89 -17.60 -4.68
CA TYR A 125 -17.49 -17.35 -5.04
C TYR A 125 -16.58 -17.31 -3.82
N PHE A 126 -17.09 -16.90 -2.67
CA PHE A 126 -16.30 -16.58 -1.49
C PHE A 126 -16.19 -17.71 -0.46
N ASN A 127 -16.80 -18.88 -0.69
CA ASN A 127 -16.92 -19.97 0.29
C ASN A 127 -15.59 -20.45 0.91
N ASP A 128 -14.48 -20.29 0.19
CA ASP A 128 -13.12 -20.69 0.53
C ASP A 128 -12.17 -19.47 0.69
N ALA A 129 -12.66 -18.24 0.53
CA ALA A 129 -11.86 -17.02 0.59
C ALA A 129 -11.77 -16.47 2.02
N THR A 130 -11.41 -17.31 2.99
CA THR A 130 -11.47 -16.98 4.43
C THR A 130 -10.10 -16.70 5.06
N LEU A 131 -9.03 -16.69 4.27
CA LEU A 131 -7.66 -16.48 4.74
C LEU A 131 -6.90 -15.57 3.78
N GLY A 132 -6.16 -14.60 4.31
CA GLY A 132 -5.23 -13.76 3.56
C GLY A 132 -4.18 -14.57 2.78
N ARG A 133 -3.54 -13.93 1.79
CA ARG A 133 -2.44 -14.53 1.00
C ARG A 133 -1.26 -14.97 1.86
N ASP A 134 -0.99 -14.27 2.95
CA ASP A 134 0.10 -14.61 3.87
C ASP A 134 -0.16 -15.86 4.72
N GLY A 135 -1.40 -16.35 4.76
CA GLY A 135 -1.79 -17.49 5.60
C GLY A 135 -1.74 -17.18 7.10
N ALA A 136 -1.65 -15.92 7.50
CA ALA A 136 -1.54 -15.54 8.90
C ALA A 136 -2.88 -15.71 9.62
N ARG A 137 -2.86 -16.23 10.85
CA ARG A 137 -4.06 -16.36 11.70
C ARG A 137 -4.74 -15.01 11.96
N TYR A 138 -3.96 -13.93 12.00
CA TYR A 138 -4.48 -12.58 12.16
C TYR A 138 -5.38 -12.16 10.99
N HIS A 139 -5.08 -12.61 9.77
CA HIS A 139 -5.87 -12.40 8.56
C HIS A 139 -6.84 -13.55 8.27
N GLN A 140 -7.35 -14.19 9.32
CA GLN A 140 -8.43 -15.15 9.21
C GLN A 140 -9.77 -14.43 9.32
N TYR A 141 -10.64 -14.67 8.34
CA TYR A 141 -11.93 -14.02 8.21
C TYR A 141 -13.09 -14.97 8.51
N ALA A 142 -14.20 -14.40 8.94
CA ALA A 142 -15.46 -15.10 9.06
C ALA A 142 -16.00 -15.56 7.70
N ALA A 143 -17.12 -16.30 7.73
CA ALA A 143 -17.85 -16.61 6.51
C ALA A 143 -18.34 -15.31 5.84
N TRP A 144 -18.22 -15.25 4.51
CA TRP A 144 -18.70 -14.12 3.75
C TRP A 144 -20.22 -14.01 3.81
N GLN A 145 -20.70 -12.77 3.78
CA GLN A 145 -22.10 -12.42 3.81
C GLN A 145 -22.41 -11.37 2.75
N THR A 146 -23.69 -11.25 2.38
CA THR A 146 -24.14 -10.13 1.54
C THR A 146 -24.38 -8.90 2.42
N LEU A 147 -24.04 -7.71 1.94
CA LEU A 147 -24.27 -6.46 2.67
C LEU A 147 -25.76 -6.23 3.01
N ALA A 148 -26.70 -6.74 2.19
CA ALA A 148 -28.13 -6.71 2.48
C ALA A 148 -28.55 -7.44 3.78
N HIS A 149 -27.71 -8.33 4.32
CA HIS A 149 -27.95 -9.05 5.57
C HIS A 149 -27.24 -8.41 6.77
N GLN A 150 -26.73 -7.18 6.66
CA GLN A 150 -26.13 -6.47 7.79
C GLN A 150 -27.21 -6.20 8.85
N GLN A 151 -27.25 -7.03 9.89
CA GLN A 151 -28.35 -7.09 10.87
C GLN A 151 -28.07 -6.31 12.16
N THR A 152 -26.81 -5.94 12.45
CA THR A 152 -26.47 -5.34 13.75
C THR A 152 -25.49 -4.17 13.70
N PRO A 153 -25.57 -3.22 14.66
CA PRO A 153 -24.54 -2.19 14.87
C PRO A 153 -23.16 -2.73 15.27
N GLN A 154 -23.05 -4.02 15.68
CA GLN A 154 -21.76 -4.68 15.93
C GLN A 154 -20.98 -4.93 14.63
N ASP A 155 -21.67 -4.99 13.48
CA ASP A 155 -21.06 -5.09 12.16
C ASP A 155 -20.68 -3.68 11.64
N ARG A 156 -19.92 -2.91 12.44
CA ARG A 156 -19.29 -1.69 11.90
C ARG A 156 -18.26 -2.11 10.87
N LEU A 157 -18.69 -2.09 9.61
CA LEU A 157 -17.85 -2.21 8.43
C LEU A 157 -17.12 -0.88 8.19
N LEU A 158 -16.05 -0.91 7.40
CA LEU A 158 -15.19 0.26 7.20
C LEU A 158 -14.63 0.77 8.54
N ARG A 159 -14.11 -0.17 9.35
CA ARG A 159 -13.52 0.09 10.68
C ARG A 159 -12.47 1.19 10.67
N GLY A 160 -11.66 1.28 9.62
CA GLY A 160 -10.58 2.24 9.45
C GLY A 160 -11.02 3.63 8.99
N ALA A 161 -12.22 3.78 8.43
CA ALA A 161 -12.65 5.05 7.82
C ALA A 161 -12.63 6.25 8.77
N HIS A 162 -12.86 6.03 10.07
CA HIS A 162 -12.96 7.10 11.06
C HIS A 162 -11.65 7.80 11.39
N CYS A 163 -10.49 7.21 11.06
CA CYS A 163 -9.19 7.83 11.27
C CYS A 163 -8.62 8.48 9.99
N ILE A 164 -9.36 8.49 8.89
CA ILE A 164 -8.90 9.10 7.64
C ILE A 164 -9.61 10.44 7.48
N GLU A 165 -8.84 11.53 7.46
CA GLU A 165 -9.40 12.88 7.39
C GLU A 165 -9.82 13.25 5.95
N ASP A 166 -9.02 12.87 4.95
CA ASP A 166 -9.17 13.30 3.55
C ASP A 166 -9.52 12.12 2.61
N LEU A 167 -10.74 11.59 2.75
CA LEU A 167 -11.21 10.51 1.90
C LEU A 167 -11.48 10.98 0.45
N PRO A 168 -11.12 10.19 -0.57
CA PRO A 168 -11.31 10.57 -1.98
C PRO A 168 -12.79 10.54 -2.36
N ALA A 169 -13.18 11.27 -3.42
CA ALA A 169 -14.58 11.35 -3.87
C ALA A 169 -15.24 9.98 -4.16
N MET A 170 -14.47 8.98 -4.59
CA MET A 170 -14.97 7.61 -4.78
C MET A 170 -15.51 6.97 -3.49
N TRP A 171 -15.07 7.46 -2.33
CA TRP A 171 -15.49 6.95 -1.03
C TRP A 171 -16.99 7.17 -0.78
N ASP A 172 -17.57 8.25 -1.30
CA ASP A 172 -19.01 8.49 -1.20
C ASP A 172 -19.82 7.42 -1.93
N ASP A 173 -19.32 6.92 -3.06
CA ASP A 173 -19.95 5.84 -3.81
C ASP A 173 -19.79 4.48 -3.09
N ILE A 174 -18.64 4.25 -2.45
CA ILE A 174 -18.40 3.07 -1.61
C ILE A 174 -19.37 3.07 -0.42
N GLN A 175 -19.45 4.16 0.33
CA GLN A 175 -20.37 4.29 1.47
C GLN A 175 -21.82 4.14 1.05
N ARG A 176 -22.21 4.74 -0.08
CA ARG A 176 -23.57 4.60 -0.62
C ARG A 176 -23.89 3.16 -0.97
N ALA A 177 -22.96 2.45 -1.62
CA ALA A 177 -23.13 1.03 -1.94
C ALA A 177 -23.28 0.17 -0.67
N VAL A 178 -22.45 0.42 0.35
CA VAL A 178 -22.56 -0.26 1.65
C VAL A 178 -23.91 0.00 2.30
N ALA A 179 -24.33 1.27 2.38
CA ALA A 179 -25.61 1.65 2.96
C ALA A 179 -26.83 1.08 2.19
N GLN A 180 -26.68 0.84 0.89
CA GLN A 180 -27.70 0.23 0.04
C GLN A 180 -27.68 -1.31 0.07
N GLY A 181 -26.75 -1.93 0.81
CA GLY A 181 -26.61 -3.38 0.83
C GLY A 181 -26.01 -3.97 -0.45
N GLU A 182 -25.35 -3.15 -1.28
CA GLU A 182 -24.80 -3.54 -2.58
C GLU A 182 -23.41 -4.15 -2.46
N GLY A 183 -23.32 -5.46 -2.22
CA GLY A 183 -22.05 -6.18 -2.24
C GLY A 183 -21.93 -7.30 -1.22
N PHE A 184 -20.69 -7.65 -0.91
CA PHE A 184 -20.33 -8.75 -0.01
C PHE A 184 -19.32 -8.27 1.01
N PHE A 185 -19.33 -8.85 2.20
CA PHE A 185 -18.36 -8.53 3.22
C PHE A 185 -17.94 -9.76 4.02
N THR A 186 -16.80 -9.64 4.69
CA THR A 186 -16.38 -10.51 5.78
C THR A 186 -15.59 -9.71 6.81
N THR A 187 -15.49 -10.24 8.03
CA THR A 187 -14.83 -9.59 9.16
C THR A 187 -13.76 -10.51 9.76
N GLY A 188 -12.63 -9.94 10.16
CA GLY A 188 -11.59 -10.56 10.98
C GLY A 188 -11.58 -9.97 12.39
N GLN A 189 -10.46 -10.15 13.11
CA GLN A 189 -10.31 -9.67 14.49
C GLN A 189 -10.39 -8.13 14.59
N GLU A 190 -9.60 -7.44 13.76
CA GLU A 190 -9.44 -5.97 13.77
C GLU A 190 -9.62 -5.37 12.38
N GLN A 191 -10.22 -6.14 11.47
CA GLN A 191 -10.29 -5.78 10.05
C GLN A 191 -11.57 -6.28 9.40
N ASP A 192 -11.95 -5.67 8.29
CA ASP A 192 -13.01 -6.12 7.42
C ASP A 192 -12.63 -5.99 5.95
N LEU A 193 -13.25 -6.85 5.14
CA LEU A 193 -13.14 -6.83 3.69
C LEU A 193 -14.52 -6.61 3.12
N ILE A 194 -14.62 -5.68 2.17
CA ILE A 194 -15.88 -5.37 1.50
C ILE A 194 -15.64 -5.38 -0.01
N VAL A 195 -16.46 -6.14 -0.73
CA VAL A 195 -16.41 -6.23 -2.19
C VAL A 195 -17.67 -5.59 -2.76
N ILE A 196 -17.48 -4.63 -3.65
CA ILE A 196 -18.56 -3.91 -4.33
C ILE A 196 -18.44 -4.16 -5.84
N PRO A 197 -19.09 -5.20 -6.39
CA PRO A 197 -18.92 -5.61 -7.79
C PRO A 197 -19.38 -4.58 -8.81
N LYS A 198 -20.28 -3.68 -8.42
CA LYS A 198 -20.75 -2.58 -9.27
C LYS A 198 -19.65 -1.54 -9.52
N LEU A 199 -18.84 -1.28 -8.50
CA LEU A 199 -17.69 -0.38 -8.57
C LEU A 199 -16.41 -1.11 -9.02
N GLY A 200 -16.39 -2.45 -8.95
CA GLY A 200 -15.23 -3.26 -9.34
C GLY A 200 -14.09 -3.19 -8.32
N VAL A 201 -14.42 -2.92 -7.05
CA VAL A 201 -13.43 -2.70 -5.99
C VAL A 201 -13.59 -3.68 -4.84
N ILE A 202 -12.48 -3.86 -4.12
CA ILE A 202 -12.43 -4.41 -2.77
C ILE A 202 -11.80 -3.38 -1.83
N VAL A 203 -12.40 -3.23 -0.66
CA VAL A 203 -11.91 -2.38 0.43
C VAL A 203 -11.38 -3.30 1.53
N PHE A 204 -10.14 -3.07 1.95
CA PHE A 204 -9.56 -3.59 3.17
C PHE A 204 -9.54 -2.48 4.20
N SER A 205 -10.17 -2.74 5.34
CA SER A 205 -10.34 -1.78 6.41
C SER A 205 -9.83 -2.36 7.71
N HIS A 206 -9.07 -1.61 8.50
CA HIS A 206 -8.59 -2.09 9.80
C HIS A 206 -8.58 -0.99 10.88
N ASN A 207 -8.66 -1.45 12.13
CA ASN A 207 -8.49 -0.65 13.32
C ASN A 207 -8.07 -1.57 14.48
N GLY A 208 -6.79 -1.53 14.86
CA GLY A 208 -6.19 -2.40 15.88
C GLY A 208 -4.71 -2.15 16.11
#